data_AF-A0A257EV10-F1
#
_entry.id   AF-A0A257EV10-F1
#
_cell.length_a   1.000
_cell.length_b   1.000
_cell.length_c   1.000
_cell.angle_alpha   90.00
_cell.angle_beta   90.00
_cell.angle_gamma   90.00
#
_symmetry.space_group_name_H-M   'P 1'
#
loop_
_entity.id
_entity.type
_entity.pdbx_description
1 polymer ?
#
loop_
_entity_poly.entity_id
_entity_poly.type
_entity_poly.pdbx_seq_one_letter_code
_entity_poly.pdbx_strand_id
1 'polypeptide(L)'
;MKPDPFPSLMFPSCAECAGIGYRYVPALLWDLEDDCGADVMKAFALQYGGTAIKVGDAYAIPDFRAPDLDPLSAARGWLFQTKGRGDLVIPLGPASRSARVAWTAFHMLNAGASLAQVAERTAVDLRTVCNIKNKLRLVGALPKKGSTP
;
A
#
# COMPACT_ATOMS: atom_id res chain seq x y z
N MET A 1 3.98 -13.37 12.03
CA MET A 1 3.63 -12.39 10.97
C MET A 1 3.45 -13.16 9.66
N LYS A 2 2.39 -12.88 8.89
CA LYS A 2 2.18 -13.51 7.58
C LYS A 2 3.33 -13.09 6.64
N PRO A 3 3.95 -14.03 5.89
CA PRO A 3 5.00 -13.66 4.95
C PRO A 3 4.45 -12.77 3.85
N ASP A 4 5.25 -11.79 3.42
CA ASP A 4 4.89 -10.92 2.31
C ASP A 4 4.72 -11.76 1.02
N PRO A 5 3.54 -11.76 0.37
CA PRO A 5 3.32 -12.53 -0.85
C PRO A 5 4.07 -11.99 -2.08
N PHE A 6 4.56 -10.74 -2.06
CA PHE A 6 5.24 -10.12 -3.20
C PHE A 6 6.57 -9.44 -2.80
N PRO A 7 7.53 -10.18 -2.20
CA PRO A 7 8.72 -9.58 -1.59
C PRO A 7 9.63 -8.86 -2.59
N SER A 8 9.51 -9.16 -3.89
CA SER A 8 10.26 -8.48 -4.95
C SER A 8 9.71 -7.11 -5.33
N LEU A 9 8.46 -6.81 -4.94
CA LEU A 9 7.77 -5.56 -5.24
C LEU A 9 7.92 -4.55 -4.11
N MET A 10 8.05 -3.28 -4.45
CA MET A 10 8.02 -2.20 -3.47
C MET A 10 6.63 -2.07 -2.85
N PHE A 11 6.56 -1.57 -1.61
CA PHE A 11 5.31 -1.36 -0.88
C PHE A 11 5.08 0.14 -0.72
N PRO A 12 4.08 0.73 -1.40
CA PRO A 12 3.76 2.14 -1.26
C PRO A 12 2.98 2.45 0.02
N SER A 13 3.08 3.69 0.49
CA SER A 13 2.11 4.31 1.39
C SER A 13 0.79 4.65 0.67
N CYS A 14 -0.25 5.03 1.40
CA CYS A 14 -1.51 5.55 0.85
C CYS A 14 -1.27 6.85 0.07
N ALA A 15 -0.46 7.75 0.61
CA ALA A 15 -0.08 8.99 -0.07
C ALA A 15 0.71 8.74 -1.35
N GLU A 16 1.64 7.79 -1.32
CA GLU A 16 2.41 7.38 -2.51
C GLU A 16 1.49 6.76 -3.58
N CYS A 17 0.54 5.91 -3.17
CA CYS A 17 -0.50 5.39 -4.05
C CYS A 17 -1.29 6.51 -4.74
N ALA A 18 -1.74 7.51 -3.97
CA ALA A 18 -2.45 8.65 -4.53
C ALA A 18 -1.58 9.47 -5.48
N GLY A 19 -0.30 9.68 -5.16
CA GLY A 19 0.67 10.40 -5.99
C GLY A 19 0.89 9.77 -7.37
N ILE A 20 0.79 8.44 -7.49
CA ILE A 20 0.85 7.74 -8.79
C ILE A 20 -0.52 7.52 -9.44
N GLY A 21 -1.57 8.15 -8.92
CA GLY A 21 -2.93 8.04 -9.44
C GLY A 21 -3.59 6.69 -9.19
N TYR A 22 -3.11 5.92 -8.20
CA TYR A 22 -3.78 4.71 -7.77
C TYR A 22 -5.05 5.08 -7.00
N ARG A 23 -6.19 5.00 -7.70
CA ARG A 23 -7.46 5.59 -7.27
C ARG A 23 -8.16 4.90 -6.11
N TYR A 24 -7.78 3.65 -5.79
CA TYR A 24 -8.49 2.85 -4.80
C TYR A 24 -7.64 2.66 -3.56
N VAL A 25 -7.53 3.73 -2.77
CA VAL A 25 -7.03 3.67 -1.40
C VAL A 25 -8.23 3.87 -0.46
N PRO A 26 -8.68 2.81 0.23
CA PRO A 26 -9.82 2.88 1.14
C PRO A 26 -9.59 3.84 2.31
N ALA A 27 -10.63 4.59 2.70
CA ALA A 27 -10.56 5.56 3.80
C ALA A 27 -9.99 4.97 5.10
N LEU A 28 -10.35 3.73 5.43
CA LEU A 28 -9.82 3.03 6.61
C LEU A 28 -8.28 3.01 6.67
N LEU A 29 -7.61 2.80 5.53
CA LEU A 29 -6.15 2.71 5.49
C LEU A 29 -5.51 4.09 5.47
N TRP A 30 -6.19 5.08 4.89
CA TRP A 30 -5.80 6.49 4.97
C TRP A 30 -5.84 6.99 6.41
N ASP A 31 -6.98 6.82 7.09
CA ASP A 31 -7.14 7.27 8.48
C ASP A 31 -6.09 6.60 9.39
N LEU A 32 -5.80 5.31 9.16
CA LEU A 32 -4.77 4.59 9.91
C LEU A 32 -3.35 5.13 9.64
N GLU A 33 -3.03 5.43 8.38
CA GLU A 33 -1.73 6.02 8.04
C GLU A 33 -1.56 7.42 8.60
N ASP A 34 -2.61 8.23 8.58
CA ASP A 34 -2.57 9.60 9.11
C ASP A 34 -2.40 9.59 10.64
N ASP A 35 -3.08 8.69 11.35
CA ASP A 35 -3.04 8.63 12.82
C ASP A 35 -1.84 7.86 13.38
N CYS A 36 -1.36 6.82 12.68
CA CYS A 36 -0.35 5.90 13.20
C CYS A 36 0.92 5.80 12.33
N GLY A 37 0.93 6.42 11.15
CA GLY A 37 2.06 6.40 10.22
C GLY A 37 2.06 5.20 9.25
N ALA A 38 2.87 5.36 8.19
CA ALA A 38 2.93 4.42 7.07
C ALA A 38 3.44 3.02 7.46
N ASP A 39 4.38 2.92 8.41
CA ASP A 39 4.91 1.62 8.85
C ASP A 39 3.85 0.77 9.58
N VAL A 40 3.00 1.43 10.38
CA VAL A 40 1.87 0.80 11.06
C VAL A 40 0.83 0.33 10.04
N MET A 41 0.42 1.21 9.12
CA MET A 41 -0.49 0.86 8.03
C MET A 41 0.03 -0.33 7.21
N LYS A 42 1.32 -0.30 6.82
CA LYS A 42 1.96 -1.37 6.04
C LYS A 42 1.95 -2.70 6.77
N ALA A 43 2.38 -2.73 8.03
CA ALA A 43 2.37 -3.95 8.84
C ALA A 43 0.95 -4.53 8.94
N PHE A 44 -0.03 -3.66 9.21
CA PHE A 44 -1.43 -4.03 9.31
C PHE A 44 -1.99 -4.59 8.00
N ALA A 45 -1.78 -3.90 6.87
CA ALA A 45 -2.27 -4.31 5.56
C ALA A 45 -1.61 -5.60 5.07
N LEU A 46 -0.32 -5.83 5.35
CA LEU A 46 0.36 -7.11 5.05
C LEU A 46 -0.22 -8.27 5.87
N GLN A 47 -0.52 -8.03 7.14
CA GLN A 47 -1.01 -9.06 8.05
C GLN A 47 -2.48 -9.41 7.80
N TYR A 48 -3.34 -8.41 7.57
CA TYR A 48 -4.80 -8.58 7.56
C TYR A 48 -5.48 -8.19 6.24
N GLY A 49 -4.77 -7.59 5.29
CA GLY A 49 -5.36 -7.17 4.01
C GLY A 49 -6.06 -8.31 3.28
N GLY A 50 -7.31 -8.07 2.86
CA GLY A 50 -8.17 -9.03 2.19
C GLY A 50 -8.83 -10.05 3.13
N THR A 51 -8.76 -9.86 4.45
CA THR A 51 -9.35 -10.79 5.44
C THR A 51 -10.39 -10.09 6.31
N ALA A 52 -11.38 -10.86 6.77
CA ALA A 52 -12.29 -10.43 7.82
C ALA A 52 -11.63 -10.67 9.18
N ILE A 53 -11.66 -9.66 10.04
CA ILE A 53 -11.11 -9.74 11.40
C ILE A 53 -12.16 -9.35 12.43
N LYS A 54 -12.03 -9.90 13.63
CA LYS A 54 -12.80 -9.50 14.80
C LYS A 54 -12.07 -8.41 15.57
N VAL A 55 -12.67 -7.24 15.68
CA VAL A 55 -12.14 -6.09 16.41
C VAL A 55 -12.62 -6.17 17.86
N GLY A 56 -11.68 -6.06 18.81
CA GLY A 56 -11.98 -5.99 20.23
C GLY A 56 -12.16 -7.32 20.97
N ASP A 57 -11.81 -8.45 20.35
CA ASP A 57 -11.78 -9.78 21.00
C ASP A 57 -10.55 -9.98 21.93
N ALA A 58 -9.62 -9.03 21.95
CA ALA A 58 -8.45 -9.10 22.82
C ALA A 58 -8.80 -8.63 24.25
N TYR A 59 -8.36 -9.40 25.25
CA TYR A 59 -8.54 -9.09 26.68
C TYR A 59 -7.89 -7.77 27.10
N ALA A 60 -6.81 -7.38 26.42
CA ALA A 60 -6.14 -6.10 26.60
C ALA A 60 -6.07 -5.41 25.23
N ILE A 61 -6.61 -4.20 25.15
CA ILE A 61 -6.56 -3.37 23.96
C ILE A 61 -5.56 -2.26 24.26
N PRO A 62 -4.39 -2.27 23.60
CA PRO A 62 -3.36 -1.30 23.88
C PRO A 62 -3.85 0.11 23.52
N ASP A 63 -3.41 1.10 24.29
CA ASP A 63 -3.47 2.49 23.84
C ASP A 63 -2.51 2.64 22.66
N PHE A 64 -3.02 2.87 21.45
CA PHE A 64 -2.19 2.92 20.24
C PHE A 64 -1.14 4.04 20.25
N ARG A 65 -1.25 4.99 21.19
CA ARG A 65 -0.31 6.09 21.38
C ARG A 65 0.81 5.77 22.37
N ALA A 66 0.79 4.61 23.02
CA ALA A 66 1.84 4.25 23.95
C ALA A 66 3.19 4.11 23.22
N PRO A 67 4.29 4.59 23.83
CA PRO A 67 5.62 4.41 23.27
C PRO A 67 5.97 2.92 23.20
N ASP A 68 6.80 2.55 22.22
CA ASP A 68 7.33 1.19 22.01
C ASP A 68 6.31 0.10 21.64
N LEU A 69 5.11 0.48 21.23
CA LEU A 69 4.14 -0.46 20.67
C LEU A 69 4.64 -1.03 19.34
N ASP A 70 4.53 -2.35 19.20
CA ASP A 70 4.75 -2.96 17.90
C ASP A 70 3.67 -2.48 16.91
N PRO A 71 4.00 -2.34 15.61
CA PRO A 71 3.09 -1.77 14.62
C PRO A 71 1.72 -2.46 14.54
N LEU A 72 1.66 -3.79 14.74
CA LEU A 72 0.37 -4.50 14.66
C LEU A 72 -0.49 -4.22 15.89
N SER A 73 0.11 -4.15 17.07
CA SER A 73 -0.60 -3.78 18.30
C SER A 73 -1.10 -2.33 18.24
N ALA A 74 -0.31 -1.40 17.71
CA ALA A 74 -0.76 -0.02 17.46
C ALA A 74 -1.98 0.02 16.53
N ALA A 75 -1.92 -0.66 15.37
CA ALA A 75 -3.05 -0.70 14.44
C ALA A 75 -4.32 -1.32 15.05
N ARG A 76 -4.18 -2.38 15.87
CA ARG A 76 -5.33 -3.03 16.54
C ARG A 76 -5.93 -2.14 17.62
N GLY A 77 -5.09 -1.44 18.39
CA GLY A 77 -5.53 -0.44 19.37
C GLY A 77 -6.30 0.70 18.71
N TRP A 78 -5.73 1.25 17.63
CA TRP A 78 -6.37 2.29 16.82
C TRP A 78 -7.72 1.83 16.27
N LEU A 79 -7.77 0.62 15.69
CA LEU A 79 -8.98 0.10 15.07
C LEU A 79 -10.12 -0.09 16.08
N PHE A 80 -9.80 -0.56 17.28
CA PHE A 80 -10.79 -0.66 18.34
C PHE A 80 -11.29 0.72 18.79
N GLN A 81 -10.39 1.70 18.95
CA GLN A 81 -10.77 3.04 19.39
C GLN A 81 -11.60 3.77 18.33
N THR A 82 -11.36 3.56 17.04
CA THR A 82 -12.05 4.27 15.96
C THR A 82 -13.30 3.56 15.44
N LYS A 83 -13.34 2.22 15.41
CA LYS A 83 -14.46 1.44 14.85
C LYS A 83 -15.26 0.66 15.89
N GLY A 84 -14.76 0.53 17.13
CA GLY A 84 -15.40 -0.24 18.18
C GLY A 84 -15.28 -1.75 17.98
N ARG A 85 -16.13 -2.51 18.70
CA ARG A 85 -16.19 -3.98 18.57
C ARG A 85 -16.99 -4.40 17.35
N GLY A 86 -16.54 -5.44 16.65
CA GLY A 86 -17.30 -6.05 15.57
C GLY A 86 -16.45 -6.75 14.52
N ASP A 87 -17.12 -7.26 13.49
CA ASP A 87 -16.47 -7.86 12.33
C ASP A 87 -16.14 -6.78 11.29
N LEU A 88 -14.92 -6.76 10.79
CA LEU A 88 -14.48 -5.82 9.76
C LEU A 88 -13.66 -6.53 8.68
N VAL A 89 -14.01 -6.26 7.42
CA VAL A 89 -13.19 -6.68 6.28
C VAL A 89 -12.10 -5.65 6.03
N ILE A 90 -10.84 -6.06 6.17
CA ILE A 90 -9.71 -5.18 5.93
C ILE A 90 -9.41 -5.15 4.44
N PRO A 91 -9.48 -3.98 3.79
CA PRO A 91 -9.20 -3.90 2.36
C PRO A 91 -7.69 -3.99 2.11
N LEU A 92 -7.30 -4.45 0.91
CA LEU A 92 -5.88 -4.61 0.56
C LEU A 92 -5.16 -3.28 0.35
N GLY A 93 -5.80 -2.32 -0.35
CA GLY A 93 -5.23 -1.01 -0.64
C GLY A 93 -3.77 -1.08 -1.15
N PRO A 94 -2.82 -0.40 -0.49
CA PRO A 94 -1.40 -0.41 -0.87
C PRO A 94 -0.73 -1.80 -0.85
N ALA A 95 -1.24 -2.75 -0.08
CA ALA A 95 -0.73 -4.13 -0.06
C ALA A 95 -1.14 -4.95 -1.29
N SER A 96 -2.11 -4.47 -2.08
CA SER A 96 -2.55 -5.16 -3.30
C SER A 96 -1.41 -5.31 -4.31
N ARG A 97 -1.40 -6.43 -5.04
CA ARG A 97 -0.40 -6.66 -6.10
C ARG A 97 -0.39 -5.53 -7.13
N SER A 98 -1.57 -5.04 -7.52
CA SER A 98 -1.71 -3.96 -8.49
C SER A 98 -1.07 -2.65 -8.04
N ALA A 99 -1.29 -2.24 -6.78
CA ALA A 99 -0.65 -1.04 -6.23
C ALA A 99 0.88 -1.18 -6.22
N ARG A 100 1.37 -2.33 -5.75
CA ARG A 100 2.81 -2.61 -5.64
C ARG A 100 3.52 -2.71 -6.98
N VAL A 101 2.88 -3.32 -7.98
CA VAL A 101 3.39 -3.35 -9.36
C VAL A 101 3.47 -1.94 -9.93
N ALA A 102 2.42 -1.13 -9.77
CA ALA A 102 2.41 0.25 -10.27
C ALA A 102 3.50 1.12 -9.61
N TRP A 103 3.67 0.98 -8.30
CA TRP A 103 4.71 1.69 -7.54
C TRP A 103 6.13 1.26 -7.92
N THR A 104 6.36 -0.05 -8.03
CA THR A 104 7.65 -0.59 -8.48
C THR A 104 7.96 -0.11 -9.90
N ALA A 105 6.98 -0.15 -10.81
CA ALA A 105 7.13 0.34 -12.17
C ALA A 105 7.42 1.84 -12.22
N PHE A 106 6.76 2.66 -11.40
CA PHE A 106 7.03 4.08 -11.29
C PHE A 106 8.50 4.35 -10.94
N HIS A 107 9.02 3.76 -9.86
CA HIS A 107 10.41 3.95 -9.45
C HIS A 107 11.40 3.49 -10.50
N MET A 108 11.21 2.30 -11.09
CA MET A 108 12.11 1.78 -12.10
C MET A 108 12.12 2.64 -13.36
N LEU A 109 10.95 3.09 -13.83
CA LEU A 109 10.85 3.97 -15.00
C LEU A 109 11.45 5.34 -14.73
N ASN A 110 11.27 5.89 -13.53
CA ASN A 110 11.89 7.15 -13.12
C ASN A 110 13.42 7.04 -13.04
N ALA A 111 13.94 5.87 -12.67
CA ALA A 111 15.36 5.54 -12.68
C ALA A 111 15.90 5.17 -14.08
N GLY A 112 15.09 5.29 -15.14
CA GLY A 112 15.53 5.05 -16.52
C GLY A 112 15.52 3.57 -16.96
N ALA A 113 14.93 2.66 -16.19
CA ALA A 113 14.82 1.26 -16.58
C ALA A 113 13.97 1.09 -17.85
N SER A 114 14.35 0.10 -18.67
CA SER A 114 13.57 -0.31 -19.84
C SER A 114 12.27 -1.01 -19.43
N LEU A 115 11.29 -1.02 -20.35
CA LEU A 115 10.02 -1.71 -20.13
C LEU A 115 10.21 -3.22 -19.87
N ALA A 116 11.21 -3.83 -20.50
CA ALA A 116 11.55 -5.24 -20.32
C ALA A 116 12.06 -5.52 -18.91
N GLN A 117 12.96 -4.68 -18.39
CA GLN A 117 13.45 -4.79 -17.02
C GLN A 117 12.32 -4.65 -15.99
N VAL A 118 11.37 -3.73 -16.23
CA VAL A 118 10.20 -3.58 -15.35
C VAL A 118 9.29 -4.81 -15.42
N ALA A 119 9.02 -5.32 -16.63
CA ALA A 119 8.19 -6.51 -16.84
C ALA A 119 8.76 -7.74 -16.12
N GLU A 120 10.07 -7.96 -16.27
CA GLU A 120 10.81 -9.02 -15.57
C GLU A 120 10.71 -8.86 -14.05
N ARG A 121 11.04 -7.67 -13.53
CA ARG A 121 11.04 -7.43 -12.08
C ARG A 121 9.65 -7.58 -11.45
N THR A 122 8.61 -7.16 -12.16
CA THR A 122 7.23 -7.16 -11.64
C THR A 122 6.45 -8.43 -11.99
N ALA A 123 7.04 -9.33 -12.78
CA ALA A 123 6.39 -10.53 -13.31
C ALA A 123 5.02 -10.21 -13.95
N VAL A 124 4.99 -9.20 -14.82
CA VAL A 124 3.84 -8.87 -15.67
C VAL A 124 4.30 -8.72 -17.11
N ASP A 125 3.38 -8.82 -18.06
CA ASP A 125 3.71 -8.67 -19.47
C ASP A 125 4.05 -7.22 -19.85
N LEU A 126 4.76 -7.06 -20.97
CA LEU A 126 5.17 -5.76 -21.51
C LEU A 126 3.99 -4.82 -21.81
N ARG A 127 2.84 -5.36 -22.24
CA ARG A 127 1.64 -4.56 -22.54
C ARG A 127 1.10 -3.93 -21.26
N THR A 128 1.10 -4.67 -20.16
CA THR A 128 0.73 -4.20 -18.82
C THR A 128 1.68 -3.08 -18.37
N VAL A 129 3.00 -3.25 -18.53
CA VAL A 129 3.97 -2.19 -18.21
C VAL A 129 3.74 -0.93 -19.07
N CYS A 130 3.50 -1.09 -20.37
CA CYS A 130 3.14 0.03 -21.26
C CYS A 130 1.89 0.79 -20.77
N ASN A 131 0.86 0.05 -20.38
CA ASN A 131 -0.38 0.65 -19.86
C ASN A 131 -0.13 1.41 -18.54
N ILE A 132 0.68 0.85 -17.64
CA ILE A 132 1.08 1.51 -16.39
C ILE A 132 1.84 2.80 -16.69
N LYS A 133 2.85 2.75 -17.57
CA LYS A 133 3.62 3.93 -17.99
C LYS A 133 2.72 5.03 -18.56
N ASN A 134 1.74 4.68 -19.39
CA ASN A 134 0.80 5.63 -19.94
C ASN A 134 -0.08 6.25 -18.86
N LYS A 135 -0.59 5.45 -17.91
CA LYS A 135 -1.36 5.96 -16.76
C LYS A 135 -0.53 6.90 -15.89
N LEU A 136 0.70 6.53 -15.57
CA LEU A 136 1.63 7.37 -14.79
C LEU A 136 1.88 8.72 -15.47
N ARG A 137 2.01 8.75 -16.80
CA ARG A 137 2.12 10.00 -17.57
C ARG A 137 0.84 10.83 -17.56
N LEU A 138 -0.32 10.17 -17.65
CA LEU A 138 -1.61 10.86 -17.63
C LEU A 138 -1.85 11.59 -16.31
N VAL A 139 -1.41 11.02 -15.19
CA VAL A 139 -1.52 11.62 -13.86
C VAL A 139 -0.34 12.53 -13.50
N GLY A 140 0.61 12.73 -14.41
CA GLY A 140 1.77 13.61 -14.20
C GLY A 140 2.89 13.02 -13.33
N ALA A 141 2.79 11.76 -12.90
CA ALA A 141 3.83 11.08 -12.13
C ALA A 141 5.09 10.79 -12.97
N LEU A 142 4.96 10.66 -14.29
CA LEU A 142 6.11 10.54 -15.21
C LEU A 142 6.07 11.64 -16.28
N PRO A 143 7.22 12.11 -16.78
CA PRO A 143 7.29 13.10 -17.84
C PRO A 143 6.61 12.61 -19.13
N LYS A 144 5.96 13.54 -19.83
CA LYS A 144 5.28 13.28 -21.10
C LYS A 144 6.30 12.86 -22.17
N LYS A 145 5.84 12.14 -23.19
CA LYS A 145 6.71 11.74 -24.30
C LYS A 145 7.18 13.00 -25.03
N GLY A 146 8.48 13.26 -25.04
CA GLY A 146 9.08 14.41 -25.74
C GLY A 146 9.26 15.69 -24.92
N SER A 147 8.92 15.69 -23.62
CA SER A 147 9.34 16.75 -22.72
C SER A 147 10.71 16.39 -22.14
N THR A 148 11.76 16.85 -22.80
CA THR A 148 13.09 17.00 -22.19
C THR A 148 13.03 18.24 -21.29
N PRO A 149 13.64 18.24 -20.09
CA PRO A 149 13.87 19.47 -19.34
C PRO A 149 14.70 20.47 -20.15
#